data_AF-F3FZQ1-F1
#
_entry.id   AF-F3FZQ1-F1
#
_cell.length_a   1.000
_cell.length_b   1.000
_cell.length_c   1.000
_cell.angle_alpha   90.00
_cell.angle_beta   90.00
_cell.angle_gamma   90.00
#
_symmetry.space_group_name_H-M   'P 1'
#
loop_
_entity.id
_entity.type
_entity.pdbx_description
1 polymer ?
#
loop_
_entity_poly.entity_id
_entity_poly.type
_entity_poly.pdbx_seq_one_letter_code
_entity_poly.pdbx_strand_id
1 'polypeptide(L)' 'WLADGNIEYLGRNDDQVKLRGFRIELGEIESRLSECPGVRE' A
#
# COMPACT_ATOMS: atom_id res chain seq x y z
N TRP A 1 3.23 19.56 5.54
CA TRP A 1 3.96 20.73 6.04
C TRP A 1 3.27 21.20 7.29
N LEU A 2 3.97 21.13 8.42
CA LEU A 2 3.46 21.61 9.70
C LEU A 2 3.57 23.13 9.78
N ALA A 3 2.85 23.74 10.72
CA ALA A 3 2.80 25.21 10.89
C ALA A 3 4.16 25.84 11.25
N ASP A 4 5.11 25.03 11.69
CA ASP A 4 6.51 25.39 11.99
C ASP A 4 7.46 25.19 10.79
N GLY A 5 6.94 24.78 9.63
CA GLY A 5 7.72 24.56 8.41
C GLY A 5 8.42 23.19 8.34
N ASN A 6 8.22 22.31 9.32
CA ASN A 6 8.80 20.98 9.30
C ASN A 6 8.00 20.00 8.40
N ILE A 7 8.72 19.07 7.79
CA ILE A 7 8.16 17.94 7.05
C ILE A 7 8.15 16.72 7.97
N GLU A 8 6.97 16.31 8.40
CA GLU A 8 6.79 15.03 9.07
C GLU A 8 6.79 13.89 8.03
N TYR A 9 7.61 12.87 8.28
CA TYR A 9 7.65 11.67 7.45
C TYR A 9 6.46 10.78 7.81
N LEU A 10 5.38 10.87 7.03
CA LEU A 10 4.14 10.08 7.21
C LEU A 10 4.25 8.63 6.69
N GLY A 11 5.43 8.22 6.21
CA GLY A 11 5.61 6.94 5.52
C GLY A 11 5.21 7.00 4.05
N ARG A 12 5.13 5.84 3.42
CA ARG A 12 4.69 5.72 2.02
C ARG A 12 3.17 5.80 1.98
N ASN A 13 2.63 6.64 1.12
CA ASN A 13 1.19 6.68 0.82
C ASN A 13 0.79 5.66 -0.26
N ASP A 14 1.73 4.77 -0.62
CA ASP A 14 1.52 3.75 -1.63
C ASP A 14 1.80 2.37 -1.03
N ASP A 15 0.94 1.41 -1.37
CA ASP A 15 1.03 0.02 -0.93
C ASP A 15 1.92 -0.80 -1.86
N GLN A 16 2.97 -0.18 -2.37
CA GLN A 16 3.76 -0.79 -3.41
C GLN A 16 4.95 -1.55 -2.84
N VAL A 17 4.97 -2.85 -3.12
CA VAL A 17 6.03 -3.73 -2.66
C VAL A 17 6.93 -4.16 -3.80
N LYS A 18 8.23 -4.23 -3.53
CA LYS A 18 9.22 -4.79 -4.45
C LYS A 18 9.59 -6.19 -4.00
N LEU A 19 9.26 -7.19 -4.80
CA LEU A 19 9.64 -8.59 -4.54
C LEU A 19 10.42 -9.13 -5.72
N ARG A 20 11.66 -9.57 -5.49
CA ARG A 20 12.54 -10.15 -6.54
C ARG A 20 12.72 -9.25 -7.79
N GLY A 21 12.66 -7.93 -7.60
CA GLY A 21 12.76 -6.95 -8.69
C GLY A 21 11.42 -6.61 -9.38
N PHE A 22 10.33 -7.27 -9.00
CA PHE A 22 8.98 -6.94 -9.48
C PHE A 22 8.35 -5.89 -8.59
N ARG A 23 7.75 -4.89 -9.23
CA ARG A 23 6.91 -3.88 -8.59
C ARG A 23 5.49 -4.45 -8.53
N ILE A 24 4.95 -4.58 -7.32
CA ILE A 24 3.64 -5.14 -7.06
C ILE A 24 2.76 -4.03 -6.49
N GLU A 25 1.59 -3.84 -7.07
CA GLU A 25 0.55 -2.93 -6.58
C GLU A 25 -0.43 -3.76 -5.72
N LEU A 26 -0.43 -3.55 -4.40
CA LEU A 26 -1.28 -4.35 -3.50
C LEU A 26 -2.78 -4.08 -3.70
N GLY A 27 -3.18 -2.87 -4.10
CA GLY A 27 -4.61 -2.54 -4.27
C GLY A 27 -5.36 -3.41 -5.30
N GLU A 28 -4.70 -3.86 -6.38
CA GLU A 28 -5.32 -4.81 -7.32
C GLU A 28 -5.47 -6.19 -6.68
N ILE A 29 -4.46 -6.62 -5.92
CA ILE A 29 -4.44 -7.91 -5.23
C ILE A 29 -5.53 -7.96 -4.16
N GLU A 30 -5.70 -6.90 -3.37
CA GLU A 30 -6.77 -6.79 -2.37
C GLU A 30 -8.16 -6.84 -3.00
N SER A 31 -8.36 -6.13 -4.12
CA SER A 31 -9.62 -6.18 -4.87
C SER A 31 -9.95 -7.60 -5.30
N ARG A 32 -8.98 -8.32 -5.89
CA ARG A 32 -9.17 -9.74 -6.28
C ARG A 32 -9.33 -10.68 -5.10
N LEU A 33 -8.62 -10.46 -4.00
CA LEU A 33 -8.75 -11.24 -2.77
C LEU A 33 -10.14 -11.06 -2.15
N SER A 34 -10.72 -9.87 -2.23
CA SER A 34 -12.08 -9.59 -1.74
C SER A 34 -13.16 -10.36 -2.51
N GLU A 35 -12.89 -10.66 -3.79
CA GLU A 35 -13.77 -11.47 -4.64
C GLU A 35 -13.60 -12.98 -4.41
N CYS A 36 -12.55 -13.42 -3.70
CA CYS A 36 -12.29 -14.84 -3.42
C CYS A 36 -13.11 -15.33 -2.21
N PRO A 37 -14.14 -16.19 -2.43
CA PRO A 37 -14.92 -16.73 -1.32
C PRO A 37 -14.06 -17.62 -0.43
N GLY A 38 -13.92 -17.23 0.84
CA GLY A 38 -13.13 -17.95 1.85
C GLY A 38 -11.93 -17.17 2.40
N VAL A 39 -11.56 -16.06 1.77
CA VAL A 39 -10.61 -15.09 2.33
C VAL A 39 -11.41 -14.10 3.19
N ARG A 40 -11.07 -13.98 4.47
CA ARG A 40 -11.62 -12.99 5.41
C ARG A 40 -10.45 -12.33 6.14
N GLU A 41 -10.61 -11.04 6.45
CA GLU A 41 -9.67 -10.21 7.22
C GLU A 41 -9.30 -10.84 8.56
#